data_AF-A0A3D6ENM7-F1
#
_entry.id   AF-A0A3D6ENM7-F1
#
_cell.length_a   1.000
_cell.length_b   1.000
_cell.length_c   1.000
_cell.angle_alpha   90.00
_cell.angle_beta   90.00
_cell.angle_gamma   90.00
#
_symmetry.space_group_name_H-M   'P 1'
#
loop_
_entity.id
_entity.type
_entity.pdbx_description
1 polymer ?
#
loop_
_entity_poly.entity_id
_entity_poly.type
_entity_poly.pdbx_seq_one_letter_code
_entity_poly.pdbx_strand_id
1 'polypeptide(L)'
;MWKSAQPWWEFALRALLVYGFLLVALRLTGKRQVGQLTPFDLVLLLVLSNAVQNSMNAGDNTVTAGFILVATLLAVNGLMSWLTWRSKRAEILLEGRPQILVHNGLLDEAMLASGRITRHELMAAVRQAGISDLADVRVAILETNGRINVIAKGAPTP
;
A
#
# COMPACT_ATOMS: atom_id res chain seq x y z
N MET A 1 -29.35 -11.21 -28.95
CA MET A 1 -29.50 -9.77 -28.64
C MET A 1 -28.38 -9.38 -27.68
N TRP A 2 -27.14 -9.29 -28.19
CA TRP A 2 -25.97 -8.83 -27.43
C TRP A 2 -25.53 -7.52 -28.06
N LYS A 3 -26.14 -6.42 -27.62
CA LYS A 3 -25.62 -5.09 -27.92
C LYS A 3 -25.18 -4.52 -26.59
N SER A 4 -23.89 -4.68 -26.28
CA SER A 4 -23.24 -3.80 -25.33
C SER A 4 -23.47 -2.37 -25.84
N ALA A 5 -24.14 -1.54 -25.05
CA ALA A 5 -24.42 -0.15 -25.42
C ALA A 5 -23.13 0.66 -25.60
N GLN A 6 -22.00 0.13 -25.11
CA GLN A 6 -20.68 0.70 -25.24
C GLN A 6 -19.66 -0.30 -25.80
N PRO A 7 -18.65 0.19 -26.55
CA PRO A 7 -17.56 -0.65 -27.03
C PRO A 7 -16.77 -1.29 -25.88
N TRP A 8 -16.28 -2.52 -26.08
CA TRP A 8 -15.48 -3.27 -25.09
C TRP A 8 -14.25 -2.50 -24.58
N TRP A 9 -13.67 -1.62 -25.40
CA TRP A 9 -12.52 -0.80 -25.03
C TRP A 9 -12.84 0.28 -24.00
N GLU A 10 -14.10 0.70 -23.88
CA GLU A 10 -14.50 1.71 -22.92
C GLU A 10 -14.43 1.17 -21.48
N PHE A 11 -14.83 -0.08 -21.27
CA PHE A 11 -14.68 -0.76 -19.98
C PHE A 11 -13.21 -0.89 -19.59
N ALA A 12 -12.35 -1.26 -20.53
CA ALA A 12 -10.90 -1.35 -20.30
C ALA A 12 -10.28 0.02 -19.95
N LEU A 13 -10.66 1.08 -20.67
CA LEU A 13 -10.18 2.44 -20.41
C LEU A 13 -10.66 2.95 -19.06
N ARG A 14 -11.93 2.74 -18.70
CA ARG A 14 -12.48 3.09 -17.38
C ARG A 14 -11.75 2.34 -16.27
N ALA A 15 -11.52 1.04 -16.41
CA ALA A 15 -10.74 0.25 -15.47
C ALA A 15 -9.33 0.81 -15.27
N LEU A 16 -8.65 1.16 -16.36
CA LEU A 16 -7.30 1.74 -16.33
C LEU A 16 -7.28 3.10 -15.63
N LEU A 17 -8.24 3.98 -15.93
CA LEU A 17 -8.35 5.30 -15.31
C LEU A 17 -8.63 5.20 -13.81
N VAL A 18 -9.60 4.37 -13.41
CA VAL A 18 -9.95 4.18 -12.01
C VAL A 18 -8.80 3.54 -11.25
N TYR A 19 -8.16 2.50 -11.80
CA TYR A 19 -7.00 1.86 -11.20
C TYR A 19 -5.82 2.85 -11.05
N GLY A 20 -5.52 3.62 -12.09
CA GLY A 20 -4.48 4.67 -12.05
C GLY A 20 -4.78 5.75 -11.01
N PHE A 21 -6.03 6.22 -10.93
CA PHE A 21 -6.47 7.17 -9.92
C PHE A 21 -6.29 6.61 -8.50
N LEU A 22 -6.72 5.36 -8.26
CA LEU A 22 -6.56 4.71 -6.96
C LEU A 22 -5.09 4.57 -6.59
N LEU A 23 -4.22 4.17 -7.52
CA LEU A 23 -2.78 4.10 -7.27
C LEU A 23 -2.21 5.45 -6.85
N VAL A 24 -2.56 6.53 -7.54
CA VAL A 24 -2.11 7.89 -7.18
C VAL A 24 -2.68 8.31 -5.83
N ALA A 25 -3.97 8.07 -5.57
CA ALA A 25 -4.61 8.41 -4.30
C ALA A 25 -3.98 7.66 -3.11
N LEU A 26 -3.75 6.36 -3.25
CA LEU A 26 -3.04 5.55 -2.25
C LEU A 26 -1.61 6.07 -2.04
N ARG A 27 -0.92 6.46 -3.11
CA ARG A 27 0.43 7.02 -3.01
C ARG A 27 0.47 8.36 -2.28
N LEU A 28 -0.52 9.22 -2.50
CA LEU A 28 -0.66 10.51 -1.81
C LEU A 28 -1.05 10.35 -0.33
N THR A 29 -1.84 9.33 -0.02
CA THR A 29 -2.27 9.02 1.35
C THR A 29 -1.10 8.57 2.23
N GLY A 30 -0.04 8.02 1.61
CA GLY A 30 1.25 7.77 2.25
C GLY A 30 1.33 6.45 3.01
N LYS A 31 2.47 6.20 3.67
CA LYS A 31 2.84 4.90 4.30
C LYS A 31 2.00 4.48 5.51
N ARG A 32 0.99 5.27 5.89
CA ARG A 32 0.23 5.08 7.14
C ARG A 32 -0.73 3.88 7.11
N GLN A 33 -1.10 3.37 5.94
CA GLN A 33 -2.25 2.47 5.80
C GLN A 33 -1.95 0.96 5.84
N VAL A 34 -0.71 0.51 5.68
CA VAL A 34 -0.46 -0.93 5.49
C VAL A 34 0.05 -1.63 6.77
N GLY A 35 0.48 -0.87 7.78
CA GLY A 35 0.99 -1.40 9.04
C GLY A 35 -0.09 -1.91 10.00
N GLN A 36 -1.18 -1.14 10.16
CA GLN A 36 -2.35 -1.45 10.98
C GLN A 36 -3.55 -0.72 10.38
N LEU A 37 -4.51 -1.47 9.81
CA LEU A 37 -5.75 -0.86 9.31
C LEU A 37 -6.53 -0.28 10.48
N THR A 38 -6.75 1.03 10.49
CA THR A 38 -7.63 1.64 11.47
C THR A 38 -9.10 1.35 11.12
N PRO A 39 -10.04 1.42 12.09
CA PRO A 39 -11.46 1.31 11.78
C PRO A 39 -11.94 2.31 10.71
N PHE A 40 -11.32 3.50 10.68
CA PHE A 40 -11.58 4.50 9.66
C PHE A 40 -11.12 4.06 8.26
N ASP A 41 -9.94 3.44 8.16
CA ASP A 41 -9.43 2.91 6.88
C ASP A 41 -10.34 1.80 6.33
N LEU A 42 -10.93 0.98 7.20
CA LEU A 42 -11.90 -0.06 6.78
C LEU A 42 -13.18 0.55 6.19
N VAL A 43 -13.72 1.60 6.81
CA VAL A 43 -14.89 2.32 6.27
C VAL A 43 -14.54 2.99 4.94
N LEU A 44 -13.39 3.64 4.86
CA LEU A 44 -12.90 4.25 3.63
C LEU A 44 -12.75 3.22 2.51
N LEU A 45 -12.15 2.06 2.79
CA LEU A 45 -11.98 0.97 1.84
C LEU A 45 -13.34 0.48 1.30
N LEU A 46 -14.34 0.34 2.16
CA LEU A 46 -15.68 -0.10 1.77
C LEU A 46 -16.38 0.94 0.87
N VAL A 47 -16.30 2.22 1.22
CA VAL A 47 -16.87 3.31 0.41
C VAL A 47 -16.18 3.41 -0.94
N LEU A 48 -14.84 3.33 -0.96
CA LEU A 48 -14.04 3.34 -2.19
C LEU A 48 -14.38 2.13 -3.07
N SER A 49 -14.49 0.93 -2.49
CA SER A 49 -14.84 -0.28 -3.23
C SER A 49 -16.17 -0.13 -3.97
N ASN A 50 -17.21 0.38 -3.30
CA ASN A 50 -18.51 0.62 -3.93
C ASN A 50 -18.44 1.70 -5.01
N ALA A 51 -17.73 2.80 -4.76
CA ALA A 51 -17.56 3.87 -5.74
C ALA A 51 -16.82 3.38 -7.01
N VAL A 52 -15.77 2.59 -6.82
CA VAL A 52 -14.98 1.98 -7.89
C VAL A 52 -15.82 0.99 -8.70
N GLN A 53 -16.54 0.10 -8.03
CA GLN A 53 -17.45 -0.84 -8.71
C GLN A 53 -18.50 -0.10 -9.56
N ASN A 54 -19.16 0.93 -9.01
CA ASN A 54 -20.14 1.72 -9.74
C ASN A 54 -19.52 2.47 -10.93
N SER A 55 -18.32 3.04 -10.74
CA SER A 55 -17.61 3.77 -11.80
C SER A 55 -17.14 2.85 -12.93
N MET A 56 -16.74 1.61 -12.61
CA MET A 56 -16.24 0.64 -13.58
C MET A 56 -17.37 -0.05 -14.34
N ASN A 57 -18.47 -0.40 -13.66
CA ASN A 57 -19.58 -1.11 -14.27
C ASN A 57 -20.47 -0.21 -15.14
N ALA A 58 -20.53 1.11 -14.88
CA ALA A 58 -21.28 2.08 -15.68
C ALA A 58 -22.76 1.68 -15.97
N GLY A 59 -23.37 0.89 -15.08
CA GLY A 59 -24.73 0.38 -15.23
C GLY A 59 -24.88 -0.92 -16.05
N ASP A 60 -23.80 -1.47 -16.58
CA ASP A 60 -23.78 -2.74 -17.32
C ASP A 60 -23.27 -3.89 -16.44
N ASN A 61 -24.17 -4.80 -16.08
CA ASN A 61 -23.87 -5.97 -15.24
C ASN A 61 -23.72 -7.26 -16.05
N THR A 62 -23.42 -7.15 -17.34
CA THR A 62 -23.25 -8.32 -18.21
C THR A 62 -21.99 -9.11 -17.85
N VAL A 63 -22.07 -10.44 -17.90
CA VAL A 63 -20.95 -11.36 -17.62
C VAL A 63 -19.72 -11.05 -18.48
N THR A 64 -19.92 -10.66 -19.75
CA THR A 64 -18.84 -10.29 -20.68
C THR A 64 -18.07 -9.04 -20.22
N ALA A 65 -18.78 -8.01 -19.74
CA ALA A 65 -18.15 -6.81 -19.19
C ALA A 65 -17.34 -7.14 -17.94
N GLY A 66 -17.88 -7.98 -17.05
CA GLY A 66 -17.16 -8.49 -15.88
C GLY A 66 -15.85 -9.20 -16.23
N PHE A 67 -15.86 -10.12 -17.20
CA PHE A 67 -14.64 -10.79 -17.66
C PHE A 67 -13.60 -9.82 -18.23
N ILE A 68 -14.03 -8.84 -19.03
CA ILE A 68 -13.12 -7.84 -19.61
C ILE A 68 -12.48 -6.99 -18.50
N LEU A 69 -13.26 -6.55 -17.51
CA LEU A 69 -12.76 -5.78 -16.37
C LEU A 69 -11.74 -6.58 -15.56
N VAL A 70 -12.06 -7.82 -15.18
CA VAL A 70 -11.15 -8.69 -14.42
C VAL A 70 -9.88 -8.98 -15.20
N ALA A 71 -9.98 -9.34 -16.48
CA ALA A 71 -8.83 -9.60 -17.32
C ALA A 71 -7.93 -8.36 -17.46
N THR A 72 -8.53 -7.17 -17.64
CA THR A 72 -7.80 -5.90 -17.74
C THR A 72 -7.05 -5.61 -16.43
N LEU A 73 -7.73 -5.74 -15.28
CA LEU A 73 -7.12 -5.49 -13.97
C LEU A 73 -5.97 -6.47 -13.68
N LEU A 74 -6.15 -7.75 -13.98
CA LEU A 74 -5.10 -8.76 -13.80
C LEU A 74 -3.89 -8.48 -14.70
N ALA A 75 -4.13 -8.11 -15.97
CA ALA A 75 -3.07 -7.76 -16.90
C ALA A 75 -2.29 -6.51 -16.45
N VAL A 76 -2.99 -5.46 -16.03
CA VAL A 76 -2.38 -4.23 -15.51
C VAL A 76 -1.60 -4.50 -14.23
N ASN A 77 -2.17 -5.28 -13.30
CA ASN A 77 -1.49 -5.64 -12.06
C ASN A 77 -0.22 -6.46 -12.32
N GLY A 78 -0.29 -7.47 -13.21
CA GLY A 78 0.86 -8.27 -13.60
C GLY A 78 1.96 -7.45 -14.28
N LEU A 79 1.57 -6.52 -15.17
CA LEU A 79 2.50 -5.58 -15.80
C LEU A 79 3.20 -4.69 -14.75
N MET A 80 2.44 -4.24 -13.75
CA MET A 80 2.98 -3.40 -12.68
C MET A 80 3.98 -4.16 -11.81
N SER A 81 3.65 -5.40 -11.43
CA SER A 81 4.58 -6.27 -10.69
C SER A 81 5.85 -6.59 -11.48
N TRP A 82 5.73 -6.79 -12.78
CA TRP A 82 6.90 -6.99 -13.64
C TRP A 82 7.76 -5.72 -13.73
N LEU A 83 7.12 -4.55 -13.79
CA LEU A 83 7.80 -3.26 -13.84
C LEU A 83 8.54 -2.94 -12.53
N THR A 84 7.94 -3.21 -11.37
CA THR A 84 8.61 -3.06 -10.06
C THR A 84 9.77 -4.03 -9.93
N TRP A 85 9.60 -5.30 -10.33
CA TRP A 85 10.68 -6.29 -10.31
C TRP A 85 11.87 -5.90 -11.20
N ARG A 86 11.62 -5.35 -12.39
CA ARG A 86 12.69 -5.00 -13.33
C ARG A 86 13.37 -3.67 -13.02
N SER A 87 12.70 -2.74 -12.34
CA SER A 87 13.19 -1.39 -12.11
C SER A 87 13.12 -0.99 -10.64
N LYS A 88 14.28 -0.87 -10.00
CA LYS A 88 14.39 -0.29 -8.65
C LYS A 88 13.76 1.10 -8.55
N ARG A 89 13.77 1.89 -9.63
CA ARG A 89 13.10 3.20 -9.63
C ARG A 89 11.58 3.07 -9.58
N ALA A 90 11.01 2.08 -10.28
CA ALA A 90 9.58 1.78 -10.24
C ALA A 90 9.18 1.23 -8.87
N GLU A 91 9.95 0.29 -8.32
CA GLU A 91 9.80 -0.22 -6.95
C GLU A 91 9.78 0.94 -5.93
N ILE A 92 10.78 1.82 -5.98
CA ILE A 92 10.87 2.99 -5.10
C ILE A 92 9.68 3.94 -5.28
N LEU A 93 9.24 4.16 -6.53
CA LEU A 93 8.13 5.06 -6.85
C LEU A 93 6.77 4.49 -6.47
N LEU A 94 6.60 3.16 -6.46
CA LEU A 94 5.31 2.49 -6.25
C LEU A 94 5.17 1.93 -4.84
N GLU A 95 6.20 1.27 -4.35
CA GLU A 95 6.22 0.62 -3.02
C GLU A 95 6.91 1.52 -1.98
N GLY A 96 7.85 2.37 -2.40
CA GLY A 96 8.57 3.27 -1.48
C GLY A 96 9.95 2.74 -1.11
N ARG A 97 10.56 3.33 -0.09
CA ARG A 97 11.84 2.88 0.47
C ARG A 97 11.68 2.55 1.95
N PRO A 98 12.30 1.48 2.45
CA PRO A 98 12.41 1.25 3.88
C PRO A 98 13.22 2.38 4.51
N GLN A 99 12.87 2.78 5.73
CA GLN A 99 13.53 3.86 6.46
C GLN A 99 13.94 3.37 7.84
N ILE A 100 15.18 3.65 8.23
CA ILE A 100 15.66 3.33 9.58
C ILE A 100 15.14 4.43 10.52
N LEU A 101 14.32 4.04 11.49
CA LEU A 101 13.79 4.94 12.52
C LEU A 101 14.69 5.01 13.74
N VAL A 102 15.31 3.88 14.11
CA VAL A 102 16.20 3.76 15.27
C VAL A 102 17.44 3.00 14.86
N HIS A 103 18.61 3.49 15.25
CA HIS A 103 19.88 2.82 15.05
C HIS A 103 20.67 2.77 16.36
N ASN A 104 20.93 1.56 16.87
CA ASN A 104 21.65 1.29 18.12
C ASN A 104 21.13 2.04 19.36
N GLY A 105 19.82 2.29 19.41
CA GLY A 105 19.13 3.03 20.47
C GLY A 105 19.06 4.54 20.25
N LEU A 106 19.66 5.05 19.16
CA LEU A 106 19.51 6.45 18.75
C LEU A 106 18.31 6.59 17.83
N LEU A 107 17.37 7.44 18.23
CA LEU A 107 16.15 7.76 17.47
C LEU A 107 16.44 8.82 16.42
N ASP A 108 16.01 8.58 15.18
CA ASP A 108 16.04 9.57 14.11
C ASP A 108 14.67 10.26 13.99
N GLU A 109 14.57 11.44 14.60
CA GLU A 109 13.37 12.29 14.58
C GLU A 109 13.00 12.79 13.18
N ALA A 110 14.00 13.01 12.32
CA ALA A 110 13.75 13.43 10.95
C ALA A 110 13.11 12.28 10.15
N MET A 111 13.56 11.04 10.38
CA MET A 111 12.97 9.87 9.77
C MET A 111 11.56 9.59 10.30
N LEU A 112 11.31 9.76 11.60
CA LEU A 112 9.94 9.71 12.17
C LEU A 112 9.01 10.73 11.52
N ALA A 113 9.44 11.99 11.40
CA ALA A 113 8.65 13.05 10.77
C ALA A 113 8.37 12.76 9.29
N SER A 114 9.38 12.29 8.55
CA SER A 114 9.22 11.91 7.13
C SER A 114 8.31 10.70 6.93
N GLY A 115 8.33 9.75 7.87
CA GLY A 115 7.47 8.57 7.89
C GLY A 115 6.07 8.86 8.43
N ARG A 116 5.81 10.07 8.94
CA ARG A 116 4.58 10.45 9.66
C ARG A 116 4.26 9.47 10.80
N ILE A 117 5.29 8.95 11.46
CA ILE A 117 5.17 8.04 12.59
C ILE A 117 5.34 8.84 13.88
N THR A 118 4.42 8.65 14.81
CA THR A 118 4.52 9.24 16.14
C THR A 118 5.46 8.42 17.02
N ARG A 119 6.11 9.08 17.99
CA ARG A 119 6.91 8.37 19.02
C ARG A 119 6.09 7.31 19.75
N HIS A 120 4.78 7.53 19.93
CA HIS A 120 3.89 6.57 20.58
C HIS A 120 3.72 5.28 19.74
N GLU A 121 3.51 5.41 18.43
CA GLU A 121 3.42 4.27 17.50
C GLU A 121 4.74 3.48 17.44
N LEU A 122 5.88 4.17 17.38
CA LEU A 122 7.18 3.51 17.45
C LEU A 122 7.36 2.73 18.75
N MET A 123 7.10 3.36 19.90
CA MET A 123 7.21 2.69 21.20
C MET A 123 6.22 1.54 21.36
N ALA A 124 5.03 1.64 20.76
CA ALA A 124 4.08 0.53 20.72
C ALA A 124 4.65 -0.65 19.92
N ALA A 125 5.28 -0.41 18.77
CA ALA A 125 5.94 -1.44 17.98
C ALA A 125 7.14 -2.07 18.72
N VAL A 126 7.95 -1.27 19.41
CA VAL A 126 9.08 -1.74 20.24
C VAL A 126 8.57 -2.64 21.37
N ARG A 127 7.47 -2.26 22.05
CA ARG A 127 6.82 -3.09 23.07
C ARG A 127 6.22 -4.38 22.50
N GLN A 128 5.62 -4.33 21.31
CA GLN A 128 5.12 -5.53 20.62
C GLN A 128 6.25 -6.52 20.29
N ALA A 129 7.47 -6.03 20.07
CA ALA A 129 8.66 -6.86 19.91
C ALA A 129 9.26 -7.38 21.22
N GLY A 130 8.62 -7.12 22.37
CA GLY A 130 9.07 -7.56 23.69
C GLY A 130 10.17 -6.69 24.32
N ILE A 131 10.41 -5.49 23.78
CA ILE A 131 11.45 -4.57 24.25
C ILE A 131 10.78 -3.41 24.99
N SER A 132 11.30 -3.06 26.17
CA SER A 132 10.74 -1.97 26.99
C SER A 132 11.39 -0.62 26.72
N ASP A 133 12.68 -0.61 26.37
CA ASP A 133 13.48 0.59 26.17
C ASP A 133 14.04 0.68 24.75
N LEU A 134 14.04 1.88 24.19
CA LEU A 134 14.72 2.18 22.92
C LEU A 134 16.21 1.86 23.00
N ALA A 135 16.84 1.99 24.17
CA ALA A 135 18.26 1.69 24.36
C ALA A 135 18.63 0.24 23.98
N ASP A 136 17.69 -0.71 24.11
CA ASP A 136 17.88 -2.13 23.79
C ASP A 136 17.55 -2.46 22.33
N VAL A 137 17.14 -1.48 21.54
CA VAL A 137 16.87 -1.63 20.10
C VAL A 137 18.18 -1.51 19.31
N ARG A 138 18.52 -2.53 18.52
CA ARG A 138 19.63 -2.48 17.56
C ARG A 138 19.22 -1.72 16.31
N VAL A 139 18.07 -2.07 15.73
CA VAL A 139 17.52 -1.33 14.60
C VAL A 139 16.00 -1.40 14.61
N ALA A 140 15.34 -0.29 14.30
CA ALA A 140 13.93 -0.26 13.96
C ALA A 140 13.78 0.27 12.53
N ILE A 141 13.11 -0.49 11.67
CA ILE A 141 12.95 -0.18 10.24
C ILE A 141 11.46 -0.02 9.95
N LEU A 142 11.09 1.11 9.37
CA LEU A 142 9.79 1.31 8.72
C LEU A 142 9.86 0.70 7.33
N GLU A 143 9.20 -0.44 7.15
CA GLU A 143 9.13 -1.16 5.88
C GLU A 143 8.26 -0.42 4.85
N THR A 144 8.34 -0.81 3.58
CA THR A 144 7.52 -0.23 2.49
C THR A 144 6.03 -0.46 2.69
N ASN A 145 5.66 -1.55 3.38
CA ASN A 145 4.31 -1.86 3.80
C ASN A 145 3.88 -1.12 5.09
N GLY A 146 4.61 -0.10 5.54
CA GLY A 146 4.25 0.71 6.70
C GLY A 146 4.35 0.00 8.05
N ARG A 147 4.80 -1.26 8.09
CA ARG A 147 5.09 -1.97 9.36
C ARG A 147 6.43 -1.52 9.91
N ILE A 148 6.50 -1.43 11.23
CA ILE A 148 7.76 -1.19 11.94
C ILE A 148 8.30 -2.55 12.36
N ASN A 149 9.46 -2.92 11.82
CA ASN A 149 10.19 -4.11 12.21
C ASN A 149 11.29 -3.72 13.20
N VAL A 150 11.37 -4.41 14.34
CA VAL A 150 12.29 -4.07 15.44
C VAL A 150 13.20 -5.26 15.73
N ILE A 151 14.51 -4.99 15.78
CA ILE A 151 15.55 -5.99 16.08
C ILE A 151 16.24 -5.58 17.38
N ALA A 152 16.23 -6.48 18.37
CA ALA A 152 16.87 -6.28 19.67
C ALA A 152 18.41 -6.38 19.60
N LYS A 153 19.09 -5.67 20.51
CA LYS A 153 20.52 -5.90 20.78
C LYS A 153 20.70 -7.30 21.38
N GLY A 154 21.47 -8.13 20.68
CA GLY A 154 21.74 -9.52 21.10
C GLY A 154 20.95 -10.58 20.32
N ALA A 155 19.97 -10.19 19.51
CA ALA A 155 19.33 -11.13 18.58
C ALA A 155 20.37 -11.66 17.57
N PRO A 156 20.38 -12.98 17.28
CA PRO A 156 21.20 -13.54 16.21
C PRO A 156 20.88 -12.82 14.91
N THR A 157 21.91 -12.39 14.19
CA THR A 157 21.74 -11.90 12.82
C THR A 157 21.20 -13.05 11.95
N PRO A 158 20.08 -12.87 11.23
CA PRO A 158 19.62 -13.85 10.25
C PRO A 158 20.61 -13.98 9.09
#